data_AF-A0A537QCU5-F1
#
_entry.id   AF-A0A537QCU5-F1
#
_cell.length_a   1.000
_cell.length_b   1.000
_cell.length_c   1.000
_cell.angle_alpha   90.00
_cell.angle_beta   90.00
_cell.angle_gamma   90.00
#
_symmetry.space_group_name_H-M   'P 1'
#
loop_
_entity.id
_entity.type
_entity.pdbx_description
1 polymer ?
#
loop_
_entity_poly.entity_id
_entity_poly.type
_entity_poly.pdbx_seq_one_letter_code
_entity_poly.pdbx_strand_id
1 'polypeptide(L)' 'MHEPSEIGIDSFQSDRSPTHMYRTAPLAGLWTHQKSGFFHDGRFATLSDVVKHYNTHFNLNLSDTQQNDLVEYLKGI' A
#
# COMPACT_ATOMS: atom_id res chain seq x y z
N MET A 1 -7.16 -10.52 -5.97
CA MET A 1 -7.09 -9.51 -7.05
C MET A 1 -7.98 -8.38 -6.63
N HIS A 2 -7.58 -7.14 -6.85
CA HIS A 2 -8.34 -5.96 -6.45
C HIS A 2 -8.57 -5.01 -7.62
N GLU A 3 -9.75 -4.41 -7.66
CA GLU A 3 -10.03 -3.29 -8.54
C GLU A 3 -9.19 -2.07 -8.12
N PRO A 4 -8.89 -1.14 -9.04
CA PRO A 4 -8.19 0.10 -8.70
C PRO A 4 -8.88 0.87 -7.56
N SER A 5 -10.22 0.90 -7.59
CA SER A 5 -11.07 1.56 -6.60
C SER A 5 -10.95 0.97 -5.20
N GLU A 6 -10.73 -0.35 -5.06
CA GLU A 6 -10.63 -1.05 -3.77
C GLU A 6 -9.32 -0.76 -3.03
N ILE A 7 -8.28 -0.36 -3.77
CA ILE A 7 -6.98 -0.01 -3.21
C ILE A 7 -6.68 1.50 -3.31
N GLY A 8 -7.67 2.29 -3.75
CA GLY A 8 -7.61 3.74 -3.79
C GLY A 8 -6.66 4.33 -4.82
N ILE A 9 -6.46 3.67 -5.97
CA ILE A 9 -5.63 4.19 -7.07
C ILE A 9 -6.36 4.15 -8.41
N ASP A 10 -5.81 4.83 -9.40
CA ASP A 10 -6.28 4.80 -10.79
C ASP A 10 -5.97 3.46 -11.49
N SER A 11 -6.60 3.23 -12.65
CA SER A 11 -6.50 1.98 -13.42
C SER A 11 -5.31 1.92 -14.38
N PHE A 12 -4.45 2.95 -14.46
CA PHE A 12 -3.47 3.12 -15.54
C PHE A 12 -2.56 1.90 -15.75
N GLN A 13 -2.19 1.21 -14.67
CA GLN A 13 -1.32 0.04 -14.74
C GLN A 13 -2.11 -1.27 -14.83
N SER A 14 -3.27 -1.36 -14.17
CA SER A 14 -4.13 -2.54 -14.27
C SER A 14 -4.69 -2.72 -15.68
N ASP A 15 -4.99 -1.63 -16.40
CA ASP A 15 -5.53 -1.66 -17.78
C ASP A 15 -4.56 -2.28 -18.81
N ARG A 16 -3.29 -2.43 -18.43
CA ARG A 16 -2.26 -3.12 -19.24
C ARG A 16 -2.10 -4.60 -18.91
N SER A 17 -2.82 -5.08 -17.89
CA SER A 17 -2.81 -6.48 -17.46
C SER A 17 -3.99 -7.23 -18.08
N PRO A 18 -3.85 -8.51 -18.49
CA PRO A 18 -4.96 -9.31 -18.99
C PRO A 18 -6.16 -9.38 -18.03
N THR A 19 -5.88 -9.24 -16.73
CA THR A 19 -6.91 -9.31 -15.69
C THR A 19 -7.57 -7.98 -15.36
N HIS A 20 -7.02 -6.83 -15.79
CA HIS A 20 -7.50 -5.50 -15.40
C HIS A 20 -7.53 -5.24 -13.88
N MET A 21 -6.71 -5.97 -13.10
CA MET A 21 -6.73 -5.96 -11.63
C MET A 21 -5.33 -5.87 -11.03
N TYR A 22 -5.25 -5.43 -9.78
CA TYR A 22 -4.04 -5.40 -8.97
C TYR A 22 -3.88 -6.65 -8.09
N ARG A 23 -2.64 -7.12 -7.94
CA ARG A 23 -2.27 -8.20 -7.02
C ARG A 23 -1.76 -7.62 -5.71
N THR A 24 -2.25 -8.16 -4.59
CA THR A 24 -1.73 -7.85 -3.26
C THR A 24 -0.34 -8.47 -3.11
N ALA A 25 0.65 -7.65 -2.78
CA ALA A 25 1.97 -8.13 -2.43
C ALA A 25 1.93 -8.80 -1.03
N PRO A 26 2.71 -9.85 -0.78
CA PRO A 26 2.91 -10.37 0.56
C PRO A 26 3.42 -9.28 1.51
N LEU A 27 2.93 -9.27 2.75
CA LEU A 27 3.38 -8.30 3.76
C LEU A 27 4.68 -8.72 4.45
N ALA A 28 5.00 -10.03 4.46
CA ALA A 28 6.25 -10.52 5.02
C ALA A 28 7.46 -10.00 4.22
N GLY A 29 8.43 -9.40 4.89
CA GLY A 29 9.62 -8.86 4.24
C GLY A 29 9.40 -7.55 3.48
N LEU A 30 8.29 -6.85 3.69
CA LEU A 30 7.94 -5.59 3.00
C LEU A 30 9.03 -4.51 3.15
N TRP A 31 9.78 -4.54 4.25
CA TRP A 31 10.91 -3.66 4.52
C TRP A 31 12.07 -3.80 3.52
N THR A 32 12.18 -4.93 2.81
CA THR A 32 13.21 -5.15 1.79
C THR A 32 12.94 -4.40 0.47
N HIS A 33 11.70 -3.93 0.27
CA HIS A 33 11.22 -3.28 -0.96
C HIS A 33 11.18 -1.75 -0.88
N GLN A 34 11.93 -1.14 0.04
CA GLN A 34 11.95 0.32 0.21
C GLN A 34 12.66 1.06 -0.93
N LYS A 35 13.55 0.38 -1.66
CA LYS A 35 14.29 0.99 -2.76
C LYS A 35 13.33 1.25 -3.93
N SER A 36 13.22 2.53 -4.31
CA SER A 36 12.29 3.05 -5.33
C SER A 36 10.83 3.22 -4.88
N GLY A 37 10.54 3.12 -3.58
CA GLY A 37 9.20 3.32 -3.01
C GLY A 37 8.30 2.09 -3.09
N PHE A 38 7.09 2.24 -2.54
CA PHE A 38 6.04 1.23 -2.50
C PHE A 38 5.06 1.40 -3.66
N PHE A 39 4.31 0.32 -3.95
CA PHE A 39 3.51 0.13 -5.17
C PHE A 39 4.39 -0.01 -6.42
N HIS A 40 3.78 -0.46 -7.51
CA HIS A 40 4.49 -0.82 -8.75
C HIS A 40 5.13 0.38 -9.47
N ASP A 41 4.72 1.60 -9.14
CA ASP A 41 5.23 2.86 -9.68
C ASP A 41 5.96 3.73 -8.66
N GLY A 42 6.15 3.22 -7.43
CA GLY A 42 6.85 3.95 -6.37
C GLY A 42 6.10 5.18 -5.85
N ARG A 43 4.77 5.30 -6.09
CA ARG A 43 3.98 6.49 -5.73
C ARG A 43 3.99 6.85 -4.24
N PHE A 44 4.34 5.88 -3.38
CA PHE A 44 4.52 6.10 -1.95
C PHE A 44 5.99 5.91 -1.59
N ALA A 45 6.66 6.96 -1.12
CA ALA A 45 8.09 6.91 -0.81
C ALA A 45 8.39 6.04 0.42
N THR A 46 7.48 6.01 1.39
CA THR A 46 7.66 5.31 2.66
C THR A 46 6.48 4.41 3.01
N LEU A 47 6.71 3.48 3.95
CA LEU A 47 5.64 2.63 4.48
C LEU A 47 4.60 3.45 5.25
N SER A 48 5.03 4.56 5.86
CA SER A 48 4.12 5.51 6.51
C SER A 48 3.15 6.14 5.51
N ASP A 49 3.62 6.48 4.31
CA ASP A 49 2.75 7.03 3.25
C ASP A 49 1.68 6.01 2.81
N VAL A 50 2.04 4.73 2.72
CA VAL A 50 1.09 3.65 2.40
C VAL A 50 0.05 3.47 3.52
N VAL A 51 0.49 3.46 4.78
CA VAL A 51 -0.42 3.35 5.94
C VAL A 51 -1.39 4.54 5.97
N LYS A 52 -0.87 5.75 5.75
CA LYS A 52 -1.67 6.97 5.70
C LYS A 52 -2.69 6.93 4.56
N HIS A 53 -2.28 6.47 3.38
CA HIS A 53 -3.18 6.26 2.23
C HIS A 53 -4.36 5.37 2.60
N TYR A 54 -4.11 4.19 3.16
CA TYR A 54 -5.19 3.27 3.52
C TYR A 54 -6.03 3.74 4.71
N ASN A 55 -5.43 4.45 5.68
CA ASN A 55 -6.17 5.07 6.77
C ASN A 55 -7.23 6.05 6.23
N THR A 56 -6.86 6.88 5.24
CA THR A 56 -7.80 7.78 4.56
C THR A 56 -8.76 7.02 3.66
N HIS A 57 -8.27 6.14 2.79
CA HIS A 57 -9.09 5.45 1.79
C HIS A 57 -10.21 4.62 2.43
N PHE A 58 -9.93 3.92 3.53
CA PHE A 58 -10.91 3.12 4.25
C PHE A 58 -11.57 3.86 5.42
N ASN A 59 -11.28 5.15 5.64
CA ASN A 59 -11.79 5.95 6.76
C ASN A 59 -11.60 5.25 8.13
N LEU A 60 -10.41 4.71 8.38
CA LEU A 60 -10.13 3.89 9.58
C LEU A 60 -10.01 4.73 10.86
N ASN A 61 -9.82 6.05 10.74
CA ASN A 61 -9.66 6.97 11.86
C ASN A 61 -8.54 6.57 12.83
N LEU A 62 -7.45 6.01 12.31
CA LEU A 62 -6.28 5.67 13.12
C LEU A 62 -5.61 6.95 13.62
N SER A 63 -5.31 6.98 14.91
CA SER A 63 -4.45 8.01 15.50
C SER A 63 -3.02 7.91 14.96
N ASP A 64 -2.23 8.96 15.14
CA ASP A 64 -0.82 8.96 14.74
C ASP A 64 -0.03 7.85 15.42
N THR A 65 -0.31 7.58 16.71
CA THR A 65 0.30 6.47 17.45
C THR A 65 -0.04 5.12 16.82
N GLN A 66 -1.31 4.87 16.50
CA GLN A 66 -1.73 3.61 15.88
C GLN A 66 -1.12 3.41 14.49
N GLN A 67 -0.98 4.48 13.71
CA GLN A 67 -0.31 4.41 12.40
C GLN A 67 1.18 4.07 12.57
N ASN A 68 1.85 4.69 13.53
CA ASN A 68 3.26 4.40 13.83
C ASN A 68 3.46 2.96 14.33
N ASP A 69 2.61 2.49 15.25
CA ASP A 69 2.66 1.12 15.77
C ASP A 69 2.45 0.09 14.65
N LEU A 70 1.53 0.37 13.71
CA LEU A 70 1.30 -0.47 12.55
C LEU A 70 2.52 -0.51 11.61
N VAL A 71 3.17 0.63 11.38
CA VAL A 71 4.41 0.68 10.59
C VAL A 71 5.50 -0.18 11.22
N GLU A 72 5.69 -0.11 12.54
CA GLU A 72 6.69 -0.93 13.23
C GLU A 72 6.33 -2.42 13.24
N TYR A 73 5.05 -2.75 13.44
CA TYR A 73 4.57 -4.13 13.31
C TYR A 73 4.88 -4.73 11.93
N LEU A 74 4.59 -3.98 10.86
CA LEU A 74 4.82 -4.42 9.48
C LEU A 74 6.30 -4.57 9.12
N LYS A 75 7.21 -3.86 9.81
CA LYS A 75 8.67 -4.07 9.66
C LYS A 75 9.15 -5.35 10.36
N GLY A 76 8.41 -5.82 11.36
CA GLY A 76 8.76 -6.99 12.17
C GLY A 76 8.30 -8.33 11.61
N ILE A 77 7.54 -8.34 10.50
CA ILE A 77 7.04 -9.55 9.82
C ILE A 77 7.76 -9.81 8.49
#